data_AF-A0A1V5LIU4-F1
#
_entry.id   AF-A0A1V5LIU4-F1
#
_cell.length_a   1.000
_cell.length_b   1.000
_cell.length_c   1.000
_cell.angle_alpha   90.00
_cell.angle_beta   90.00
_cell.angle_gamma   90.00
#
_symmetry.space_group_name_H-M   'P 1'
#
loop_
_entity.id
_entity.type
_entity.pdbx_description
1 polymer ?
#
loop_
_entity_poly.entity_id
_entity_poly.type
_entity_poly.pdbx_seq_one_letter_code
_entity_poly.pdbx_strand_id
1 'polypeptide(L)'
;MLAGQDAGTARLRVRAALAQIPHAIGINNHQGSRVTADRVLMKAVMTELKHQDKLFVDSRTSSQSVALQVARELGLRAGANQVFLDAEDKESFIEGQFEKAAAIAGKQGEVIAICHMRKRTFKVLERMIPRLEQQGIRFVYLSEVL
;
A
#
# COMPACT_ATOMS: atom_id res chain seq x y z
N MET A 1 10.23 -13.78 -2.78
CA MET A 1 9.84 -13.47 -4.17
C MET A 1 8.76 -14.46 -4.62
N LEU A 2 7.66 -13.99 -5.23
CA LEU A 2 6.53 -14.84 -5.67
C LEU A 2 6.50 -15.11 -7.18
N ALA A 3 7.31 -14.37 -7.97
CA ALA A 3 7.33 -14.52 -9.42
C ALA A 3 7.77 -15.95 -9.82
N GLY A 4 7.03 -16.57 -10.74
CA GLY A 4 7.32 -17.92 -11.24
C GLY A 4 7.03 -19.05 -10.24
N GLN A 5 6.36 -18.77 -9.13
CA GLN A 5 5.87 -19.80 -8.20
C GLN A 5 4.46 -20.23 -8.60
N ASP A 6 4.02 -21.41 -8.16
CA ASP A 6 2.62 -21.83 -8.27
C ASP A 6 1.76 -21.23 -7.13
N ALA A 7 0.43 -21.37 -7.26
CA ALA A 7 -0.53 -20.84 -6.29
C ALA A 7 -0.38 -21.43 -4.88
N GLY A 8 -0.06 -22.72 -4.75
CA GLY A 8 0.14 -23.38 -3.46
C GLY A 8 1.37 -22.82 -2.76
N THR A 9 2.48 -22.73 -3.47
CA THR A 9 3.72 -22.13 -2.97
C THR A 9 3.54 -20.66 -2.60
N ALA A 10 2.77 -19.90 -3.38
CA ALA A 10 2.46 -18.50 -3.06
C ALA A 10 1.72 -18.36 -1.73
N ARG A 11 0.69 -19.18 -1.49
CA ARG A 11 -0.06 -19.19 -0.23
C ARG A 11 0.81 -19.54 0.98
N LEU A 12 1.65 -20.57 0.85
CA LEU A 12 2.57 -20.98 1.92
C LEU A 12 3.56 -19.85 2.27
N ARG A 13 4.09 -19.15 1.27
CA ARG A 13 4.98 -18.00 1.49
C ARG A 13 4.28 -16.83 2.16
N VAL A 14 3.04 -16.51 1.79
CA VAL A 14 2.24 -15.47 2.47
C VAL A 14 2.01 -15.85 3.93
N ARG A 15 1.62 -17.10 4.20
CA ARG A 15 1.43 -17.60 5.56
C ARG A 15 2.70 -17.52 6.40
N ALA A 16 3.83 -17.96 5.83
CA ALA A 16 5.11 -17.88 6.52
C ALA A 16 5.53 -16.43 6.82
N ALA A 17 5.28 -15.50 5.89
CA ALA A 17 5.57 -14.08 6.11
C ALA A 17 4.71 -13.47 7.23
N LEU A 18 3.41 -13.78 7.27
CA LEU A 18 2.53 -13.32 8.34
C LEU A 18 2.91 -13.91 9.71
N ALA A 19 3.34 -15.17 9.75
CA ALA A 19 3.80 -15.80 10.99
C ALA A 19 5.05 -15.14 11.59
N GLN A 20 5.88 -14.48 10.78
CA GLN A 20 7.06 -13.74 11.27
C GLN A 20 6.68 -12.42 11.95
N ILE A 21 5.50 -11.87 11.67
CA ILE A 21 5.01 -10.62 12.27
C ILE A 21 3.56 -10.84 12.74
N PRO A 22 3.35 -11.51 13.88
CA PRO A 22 2.01 -11.91 14.33
C PRO A 22 1.01 -10.76 14.48
N HIS A 23 1.52 -9.55 14.77
CA HIS A 23 0.72 -8.34 14.95
C HIS A 23 0.39 -7.62 13.64
N ALA A 24 0.86 -8.10 12.49
CA ALA A 24 0.55 -7.48 11.20
C ALA A 24 -0.97 -7.54 10.94
N ILE A 25 -1.57 -6.39 10.65
CA ILE A 25 -2.99 -6.30 10.27
C ILE A 25 -3.21 -6.59 8.79
N GLY A 26 -2.15 -6.59 7.99
CA GLY A 26 -2.19 -6.75 6.54
C GLY A 26 -0.82 -6.79 5.91
N ILE A 27 -0.79 -6.85 4.58
CA ILE A 27 0.44 -6.75 3.79
C ILE A 27 0.28 -5.74 2.65
N ASN A 28 1.40 -5.21 2.18
CA ASN A 28 1.50 -4.53 0.90
C ASN A 28 2.51 -5.24 -0.01
N ASN A 29 2.44 -5.04 -1.33
CA ASN A 29 3.48 -5.53 -2.22
C ASN A 29 4.70 -4.61 -2.24
N HIS A 30 5.89 -5.20 -2.19
CA HIS A 30 7.15 -4.51 -2.47
C HIS A 30 7.61 -4.91 -3.88
N GLN A 31 7.72 -3.94 -4.79
CA GLN A 31 7.85 -4.19 -6.23
C GLN A 31 6.71 -5.12 -6.72
N GLY A 32 7.06 -6.15 -7.50
CA GLY A 32 6.14 -7.24 -7.81
C GLY A 32 5.30 -7.02 -9.06
N SER A 33 5.67 -6.08 -9.94
CA SER A 33 4.91 -5.75 -11.16
C SER A 33 4.45 -6.96 -11.98
N ARG A 34 5.29 -8.01 -12.07
CA ARG A 34 4.91 -9.27 -12.74
C ARG A 34 3.85 -10.07 -11.97
N VAL A 35 3.97 -10.14 -10.65
CA VAL A 35 3.05 -10.91 -9.79
C VAL A 35 1.72 -10.18 -9.66
N THR A 36 1.75 -8.86 -9.48
CA THR A 36 0.54 -8.04 -9.36
C THR A 36 -0.29 -8.01 -10.63
N ALA A 37 0.29 -8.31 -11.79
CA ALA A 37 -0.41 -8.48 -13.07
C ALA A 37 -0.92 -9.92 -13.29
N ASP A 38 -0.46 -10.89 -12.50
CA ASP A 38 -0.88 -12.30 -12.60
C ASP A 38 -2.12 -12.55 -11.74
N ARG A 39 -3.27 -12.68 -12.41
CA ARG A 39 -4.55 -12.90 -11.75
C ARG A 39 -4.61 -14.21 -10.95
N VAL A 40 -3.95 -15.28 -11.41
CA VAL A 40 -3.96 -16.58 -10.72
C VAL A 40 -3.20 -16.46 -9.40
N LEU A 41 -2.01 -15.86 -9.44
CA LEU A 41 -1.21 -15.64 -8.23
C LEU A 41 -1.86 -14.64 -7.29
N MET A 42 -2.40 -13.53 -7.80
CA MET A 42 -3.10 -12.57 -6.95
C MET A 42 -4.34 -13.18 -6.29
N LYS A 43 -5.10 -14.04 -6.99
CA LYS A 43 -6.21 -14.76 -6.37
C LYS A 43 -5.74 -15.66 -5.23
N ALA A 44 -4.62 -16.36 -5.41
CA ALA A 44 -4.04 -17.20 -4.36
C ALA A 44 -3.61 -16.37 -3.13
N VAL A 45 -2.92 -15.25 -3.35
CA VAL A 45 -2.49 -14.33 -2.29
C VAL A 45 -3.70 -13.76 -1.53
N MET A 46 -4.68 -13.19 -2.24
CA MET A 46 -5.85 -12.56 -1.62
C MET A 46 -6.72 -13.58 -0.87
N THR A 47 -6.81 -14.81 -1.37
CA THR A 47 -7.53 -15.89 -0.68
C THR A 47 -6.88 -16.21 0.67
N GLU A 48 -5.54 -16.29 0.71
CA GLU A 48 -4.83 -16.55 1.97
C GLU A 48 -4.95 -15.38 2.95
N LEU A 49 -4.86 -14.13 2.46
CA LEU A 49 -5.07 -12.95 3.31
C LEU A 49 -6.47 -12.91 3.91
N LYS A 50 -7.50 -13.19 3.09
CA LYS A 50 -8.89 -13.25 3.56
C LYS A 50 -9.06 -14.33 4.63
N HIS A 51 -8.49 -15.51 4.41
CA HIS A 51 -8.56 -16.61 5.37
C HIS A 51 -7.91 -16.26 6.73
N GLN A 52 -6.90 -15.38 6.73
CA GLN A 52 -6.21 -14.94 7.95
C GLN A 52 -6.73 -13.60 8.51
N ASP A 53 -7.86 -13.11 8.00
CA ASP A 53 -8.47 -11.83 8.39
C ASP A 53 -7.49 -10.65 8.30
N LYS A 54 -6.75 -10.59 7.18
CA LYS A 54 -5.73 -9.57 6.90
C LYS A 54 -6.14 -8.66 5.77
N LEU A 55 -5.73 -7.39 5.83
CA LEU A 55 -5.95 -6.43 4.73
C LEU A 55 -4.84 -6.48 3.69
N PHE A 56 -5.10 -5.88 2.52
CA PHE A 56 -4.11 -5.70 1.46
C PHE A 56 -3.96 -4.24 1.01
N VAL A 57 -2.73 -3.78 0.78
CA VAL A 57 -2.47 -2.51 0.09
C VAL A 57 -1.68 -2.77 -1.19
N ASP A 58 -2.28 -2.41 -2.32
CA ASP A 58 -1.56 -2.40 -3.59
C ASP A 58 -0.67 -1.16 -3.66
N SER A 59 0.65 -1.34 -3.65
CA SER A 59 1.61 -0.24 -3.85
C SER A 59 1.53 0.37 -5.26
N ARG A 60 0.83 -0.29 -6.21
CA ARG A 60 0.64 0.10 -7.61
C ARG A 60 1.96 0.41 -8.34
N THR A 61 2.93 -0.48 -8.22
CA THR A 61 4.21 -0.39 -8.93
C THR A 61 4.10 -0.66 -10.44
N SER A 62 2.92 -1.02 -10.92
CA SER A 62 2.57 -1.16 -12.34
C SER A 62 1.12 -0.75 -12.57
N SER A 63 0.85 -0.12 -13.72
CA SER A 63 -0.51 0.17 -14.18
C SER A 63 -1.30 -1.09 -14.53
N GLN A 64 -0.62 -2.21 -14.74
CA GLN A 64 -1.21 -3.52 -15.05
C GLN A 64 -1.59 -4.32 -13.80
N SER A 65 -1.45 -3.76 -12.59
CA SER A 65 -1.83 -4.47 -11.37
C SER A 65 -3.32 -4.81 -11.37
N VAL A 66 -3.64 -6.09 -11.19
CA VAL A 66 -5.01 -6.59 -10.95
C VAL A 66 -5.27 -6.84 -9.46
N ALA A 67 -4.30 -6.54 -8.59
CA ALA A 67 -4.32 -6.90 -7.18
C ALA A 67 -5.52 -6.32 -6.44
N LEU A 68 -5.77 -5.00 -6.56
CA LEU A 68 -6.92 -4.36 -5.92
C LEU A 68 -8.25 -4.90 -6.45
N GLN A 69 -8.34 -5.15 -7.76
CA GLN A 69 -9.55 -5.71 -8.37
C GLN A 69 -9.86 -7.09 -7.79
N VAL A 70 -8.87 -7.99 -7.78
CA VAL A 70 -9.02 -9.35 -7.25
C VAL A 70 -9.35 -9.34 -5.75
N ALA A 71 -8.76 -8.44 -4.98
CA ALA A 71 -9.08 -8.29 -3.56
C ALA A 71 -10.56 -7.93 -3.36
N ARG A 72 -11.08 -6.95 -4.13
CA ARG A 72 -12.48 -6.54 -4.09
C ARG A 72 -13.44 -7.65 -4.52
N GLU A 73 -13.12 -8.37 -5.60
CA GLU A 73 -13.92 -9.53 -6.06
C GLU A 73 -14.05 -10.61 -4.98
N LEU A 74 -13.01 -10.80 -4.16
CA LEU A 74 -13.01 -11.74 -3.06
C LEU A 74 -13.59 -11.15 -1.76
N GLY A 75 -14.01 -9.89 -1.73
CA GLY A 75 -14.49 -9.22 -0.51
C GLY A 75 -13.42 -9.07 0.56
N LEU A 76 -12.16 -8.90 0.16
CA LEU A 76 -11.05 -8.58 1.05
C LEU A 76 -10.98 -7.06 1.26
N ARG A 77 -10.77 -6.62 2.51
CA ARG A 77 -10.46 -5.22 2.82
C ARG A 77 -9.14 -4.84 2.16
N ALA A 78 -9.20 -3.93 1.19
CA ALA A 78 -8.03 -3.58 0.41
C ALA A 78 -8.05 -2.15 -0.13
N GLY A 79 -6.88 -1.53 -0.17
CA GLY A 79 -6.63 -0.20 -0.69
C GLY A 79 -5.53 -0.19 -1.74
N ALA A 80 -5.30 0.98 -2.33
CA ALA A 80 -4.18 1.16 -3.24
C ALA A 80 -3.53 2.52 -3.07
N ASN A 81 -2.22 2.53 -3.21
CA ASN A 81 -1.42 3.74 -3.27
C ASN A 81 -1.83 4.63 -4.44
N GLN A 82 -1.93 5.92 -4.17
CA GLN A 82 -2.22 6.95 -5.17
C GLN A 82 -1.03 7.90 -5.37
N VAL A 83 -0.14 8.00 -4.39
CA VAL A 83 1.00 8.93 -4.40
C VAL A 83 2.21 8.28 -3.73
N PHE A 84 3.29 8.09 -4.49
CA PHE A 84 4.60 7.87 -3.88
C PHE A 84 5.20 9.21 -3.47
N LEU A 85 5.36 9.44 -2.17
CA LEU A 85 5.85 10.70 -1.63
C LEU A 85 7.33 10.93 -1.97
N ASP A 86 8.11 9.86 -2.08
CA ASP A 86 9.57 9.93 -2.24
C ASP A 86 10.08 9.12 -3.44
N ALA A 87 9.36 9.18 -4.55
CA ALA A 87 9.85 8.62 -5.82
C ALA A 87 11.22 9.23 -6.21
N GLU A 88 11.43 10.51 -5.89
CA GLU A 88 12.74 11.17 -5.94
C GLU A 88 13.23 11.49 -4.52
N ASP A 89 14.52 11.22 -4.24
CA ASP A 89 15.13 11.55 -2.94
C ASP A 89 15.52 13.04 -2.88
N LYS A 90 14.54 13.94 -2.99
CA LYS A 90 14.72 15.40 -2.99
C LYS A 90 13.63 16.07 -2.16
N GLU A 91 14.01 16.87 -1.16
CA GLU A 91 13.04 17.43 -0.20
C GLU A 91 11.90 18.22 -0.86
N SER A 92 12.20 19.07 -1.86
CA SER A 92 11.16 19.81 -2.58
C SER A 92 10.23 18.95 -3.43
N PHE A 93 10.71 17.82 -3.95
CA PHE A 93 9.85 16.85 -4.63
C PHE A 93 8.89 16.21 -3.62
N ILE A 94 9.43 15.77 -2.47
CA ILE A 94 8.65 15.11 -1.42
C ILE A 94 7.57 16.06 -0.87
N GLU A 95 7.93 17.32 -0.60
CA GLU A 95 6.97 18.36 -0.20
C GLU A 95 5.85 18.54 -1.23
N GLY A 96 6.18 18.62 -2.52
CA GLY A 96 5.19 18.71 -3.59
C GLY A 96 4.25 17.50 -3.65
N GLN A 97 4.75 16.30 -3.34
CA GLN A 97 3.93 15.09 -3.29
C GLN A 97 3.00 15.05 -2.07
N PHE A 98 3.39 15.64 -0.93
CA PHE A 98 2.49 15.84 0.20
C PHE A 98 1.31 16.75 -0.15
N GLU A 99 1.60 17.90 -0.78
CA GLU A 99 0.55 18.83 -1.24
C GLU A 99 -0.38 18.16 -2.26
N LYS A 100 0.16 17.34 -3.17
CA LYS A 100 -0.62 16.53 -4.09
C LYS A 100 -1.52 15.53 -3.37
N ALA A 101 -1.00 14.84 -2.35
CA ALA A 101 -1.80 13.90 -1.55
C ALA A 101 -2.94 14.62 -0.81
N ALA A 102 -2.66 15.76 -0.18
CA ALA A 102 -3.68 16.58 0.48
C ALA A 102 -4.77 17.06 -0.50
N ALA A 103 -4.39 17.48 -1.72
CA ALA A 103 -5.34 17.86 -2.75
C ALA A 103 -6.22 16.69 -3.23
N ILE A 104 -5.69 15.46 -3.27
CA ILE A 104 -6.48 14.26 -3.58
C ILE A 104 -7.46 13.98 -2.44
N ALA A 105 -6.98 13.98 -1.19
CA ALA A 105 -7.82 13.78 -0.01
C ALA A 105 -8.97 14.80 0.06
N GLY A 106 -8.70 16.07 -0.19
CA GLY A 106 -9.73 17.11 -0.21
C GLY A 106 -10.80 16.92 -1.29
N LYS A 107 -10.47 16.24 -2.40
CA LYS A 107 -11.42 15.96 -3.50
C LYS A 107 -12.16 14.63 -3.33
N GLN A 108 -11.49 13.61 -2.80
CA GLN A 108 -12.01 12.24 -2.74
C GLN A 108 -12.44 11.80 -1.33
N GLY A 109 -12.19 12.63 -0.32
CA GLY A 109 -12.37 12.32 1.10
C GLY A 109 -11.14 11.66 1.72
N GLU A 110 -10.41 10.84 0.96
CA GLU A 110 -9.26 10.07 1.46
C GLU A 110 -8.17 9.88 0.40
N VAL A 111 -6.96 9.56 0.87
CA VAL A 111 -5.84 9.18 0.01
C VAL A 111 -4.94 8.19 0.76
N ILE A 112 -4.42 7.19 0.05
CA ILE A 112 -3.33 6.34 0.55
C ILE A 112 -2.06 6.78 -0.19
N ALA A 113 -1.07 7.23 0.57
CA ALA A 113 0.25 7.61 0.07
C ALA A 113 1.32 6.72 0.70
N ILE A 114 2.34 6.37 -0.08
CA ILE A 114 3.45 5.51 0.36
C ILE A 114 4.76 6.30 0.29
N CYS A 115 5.60 6.12 1.31
CA CYS A 115 6.97 6.59 1.32
C CYS A 115 7.91 5.50 1.86
N HIS A 116 9.21 5.75 1.80
CA HIS A 116 10.25 4.86 2.27
C HIS A 116 11.02 5.49 3.44
N MET A 117 11.67 4.63 4.23
CA MET A 117 12.51 5.04 5.35
C MET A 117 13.81 5.71 4.84
N ARG A 118 13.75 7.02 4.56
CA ARG A 118 14.90 7.83 4.09
C ARG A 118 15.04 9.10 4.90
N LYS A 119 16.29 9.57 5.07
CA LYS A 119 16.60 10.77 5.86
C LYS A 119 15.84 12.01 5.40
N ARG A 120 15.75 12.23 4.07
CA ARG A 120 15.01 13.37 3.51
C ARG A 120 13.50 13.24 3.69
N THR A 121 12.95 12.02 3.52
CA THR A 121 11.53 11.74 3.79
C THR A 121 11.17 12.05 5.23
N PHE A 122 11.97 11.64 6.21
CA PHE A 122 11.74 11.97 7.63
C PHE A 122 11.72 13.48 7.90
N LYS A 123 12.71 14.21 7.40
CA LYS A 123 12.77 15.67 7.57
C LYS A 123 11.55 16.38 7.00
N VAL A 124 11.03 15.91 5.87
CA VAL A 124 9.83 16.49 5.26
C VAL A 124 8.57 16.10 6.02
N LEU A 125 8.46 14.85 6.48
CA LEU A 125 7.35 14.38 7.33
C LEU A 125 7.17 15.27 8.58
N GLU A 126 8.27 15.57 9.29
CA GLU A 126 8.27 16.42 10.49
C GLU A 126 7.71 17.83 10.24
N ARG A 127 7.87 18.36 9.03
CA ARG A 127 7.37 19.69 8.64
C ARG A 127 5.96 19.64 8.08
N MET A 128 5.67 18.65 7.23
CA MET A 128 4.45 18.60 6.45
C MET A 128 3.26 18.08 7.24
N ILE A 129 3.45 17.12 8.16
CA ILE A 129 2.33 16.59 8.95
C ILE A 129 1.62 17.72 9.74
N PRO A 130 2.32 18.51 10.60
CA PRO A 130 1.63 19.56 11.37
C PRO A 130 1.01 20.63 10.48
N ARG A 131 1.66 20.97 9.35
CA ARG A 131 1.15 21.95 8.39
C ARG A 131 -0.16 21.48 7.75
N LEU A 132 -0.22 20.22 7.30
CA LEU A 132 -1.42 19.67 6.67
C LEU A 132 -2.55 19.48 7.69
N GLU A 133 -2.23 19.12 8.94
CA GLU A 133 -3.21 19.08 10.04
C GLU A 133 -3.86 20.44 10.29
N GLN A 134 -3.07 21.52 10.29
CA GLN A 134 -3.61 22.89 10.39
C GLN A 134 -4.51 23.28 9.20
N GLN A 135 -4.36 22.60 8.06
CA GLN A 135 -5.19 22.78 6.87
C GLN A 135 -6.42 21.85 6.87
N GLY A 136 -6.66 21.11 7.96
CA GLY A 136 -7.81 20.22 8.11
C GLY A 136 -7.61 18.80 7.56
N ILE A 137 -6.39 18.42 7.18
CA ILE A 137 -6.07 17.03 6.83
C ILE A 137 -5.86 16.22 8.11
N ARG A 138 -6.56 15.09 8.24
CA ARG A 138 -6.33 14.16 9.34
C ARG A 138 -5.52 12.96 8.86
N PHE A 139 -4.39 12.71 9.53
CA PHE A 139 -3.66 11.46 9.37
C PHE A 139 -4.30 10.39 10.25
N VAL A 140 -4.58 9.23 9.67
CA VAL A 140 -5.27 8.10 10.33
C VAL A 140 -4.54 6.80 10.06
N TYR A 141 -4.82 5.78 10.85
CA TYR A 141 -4.35 4.44 10.54
C TYR A 141 -5.08 3.89 9.32
N LEU A 142 -4.38 3.07 8.55
CA LEU A 142 -4.95 2.43 7.37
C LEU A 142 -6.22 1.60 7.70
N SER A 143 -6.29 1.02 8.89
CA SER A 143 -7.46 0.27 9.37
C SER A 143 -8.72 1.12 9.59
N GLU A 144 -8.59 2.44 9.64
CA GLU A 144 -9.73 3.38 9.73
C GLU A 144 -10.31 3.72 8.35
N VAL A 145 -9.55 3.45 7.27
CA VAL A 145 -9.91 3.80 5.89
C VAL A 145 -10.38 2.56 5.10
N LEU A 146 -9.89 1.37 5.45
CA LEU A 146 -10.19 0.10 4.79
C LEU A 146 -11.16 -0.79 5.55
#